data_AF-A0A7V8DA14-F1
#
_entry.id   AF-A0A7V8DA14-F1
#
_cell.length_a   1.000
_cell.length_b   1.000
_cell.length_c   1.000
_cell.angle_alpha   90.00
_cell.angle_beta   90.00
_cell.angle_gamma   90.00
#
_symmetry.space_group_name_H-M   'P 1'
#
loop_
_entity.id
_entity.type
_entity.pdbx_description
1 polymer ?
#
loop_
_entity_poly.entity_id
_entity_poly.type
_entity_poly.pdbx_seq_one_letter_code
_entity_poly.pdbx_strand_id
1 'polypeptide(L)' 'MALGERLGPGIDAEDVPDTIERIINRYLHLREEGEEFIDTYRRLGIEHFRVAFANQGQILSEDL' A
#
# COMPACT_ATOMS: atom_id res chain seq x y z
N MET A 1 1.36 -12.97 -14.92
CA MET A 1 0.90 -11.59 -15.17
C MET A 1 -0.38 -11.39 -14.36
N ALA A 2 -0.37 -10.50 -13.36
CA ALA A 2 -1.57 -10.06 -12.68
C ALA A 2 -1.83 -8.62 -13.13
N LEU A 3 -3.04 -8.36 -13.64
CA LEU A 3 -3.54 -7.00 -13.84
C LEU A 3 -3.82 -6.47 -12.43
N GLY A 4 -3.16 -5.37 -12.04
CA GLY A 4 -3.03 -4.94 -10.63
C GLY A 4 -4.29 -5.07 -9.78
N GLU A 5 -4.09 -5.53 -8.54
CA GLU A 5 -5.16 -5.69 -7.55
C GLU A 5 -5.58 -4.34 -6.97
N ARG A 6 -6.86 -4.22 -6.58
CA ARG A 6 -7.40 -2.97 -6.02
C ARG A 6 -6.91 -2.78 -4.58
N LEU A 7 -6.18 -1.70 -4.34
CA LEU A 7 -5.70 -1.33 -3.00
C LEU A 7 -6.81 -0.77 -2.09
N GLY A 8 -7.84 -0.14 -2.66
CA GLY A 8 -8.95 0.43 -1.90
C GLY A 8 -9.86 1.33 -2.77
N PRO A 9 -10.78 2.09 -2.16
CA PRO A 9 -11.53 3.14 -2.83
C PRO A 9 -10.58 4.24 -3.36
N GLY A 10 -11.09 5.10 -4.24
CA GLY A 10 -10.34 6.28 -4.67
C GLY A 10 -10.07 7.22 -3.50
N ILE A 11 -8.96 7.94 -3.56
CA ILE A 11 -8.59 9.01 -2.63
C ILE A 11 -8.73 10.37 -3.33
N ASP A 12 -8.82 11.44 -2.55
CA ASP A 12 -8.82 12.79 -3.08
C ASP A 12 -7.46 13.12 -3.72
N ALA A 13 -7.47 13.98 -4.75
CA ALA A 13 -6.26 14.29 -5.51
C ALA A 13 -5.15 14.91 -4.64
N GLU A 14 -5.55 15.65 -3.59
CA GLU A 14 -4.63 16.25 -2.62
C GLU A 14 -3.94 15.22 -1.72
N ASP A 15 -4.56 14.05 -1.51
CA ASP A 15 -4.01 12.96 -0.69
C ASP A 15 -3.06 12.04 -1.46
N VAL A 16 -2.99 12.17 -2.78
CA VAL A 16 -2.17 11.30 -3.64
C VAL A 16 -0.68 11.34 -3.28
N PRO A 17 -0.05 12.51 -3.09
CA PRO A 17 1.37 12.58 -2.72
C PRO A 17 1.66 11.84 -1.41
N ASP A 18 0.85 12.10 -0.37
CA ASP A 18 1.01 11.50 0.95
C ASP A 18 0.80 9.98 0.91
N THR A 19 -0.19 9.52 0.14
CA THR A 19 -0.45 8.08 -0.03
C THR A 19 0.72 7.37 -0.72
N ILE A 20 1.30 7.97 -1.76
CA ILE A 20 2.47 7.41 -2.44
C ILE A 20 3.66 7.32 -1.46
N GLU A 21 3.92 8.37 -0.68
CA GLU A 21 4.99 8.37 0.31
C GLU A 21 4.83 7.23 1.32
N ARG A 22 3.61 7.04 1.85
CA ARG A 22 3.32 5.95 2.78
C ARG A 22 3.56 4.57 2.16
N ILE A 23 3.16 4.36 0.91
CA ILE A 23 3.39 3.10 0.19
C ILE A 23 4.88 2.85 -0.01
N ILE A 24 5.65 3.87 -0.41
CA ILE A 24 7.10 3.75 -0.61
C ILE A 24 7.80 3.46 0.72
N ASN A 25 7.46 4.18 1.78
CA ASN A 25 8.03 3.95 3.11
C ASN A 25 7.72 2.54 3.61
N ARG A 26 6.50 2.04 3.37
CA ARG A 26 6.12 0.66 3.69
C ARG A 26 6.94 -0.35 2.89
N TYR A 27 7.14 -0.13 1.60
CA TYR A 27 8.01 -0.97 0.77
C TYR A 27 9.45 -0.99 1.32
N LEU A 28 10.05 0.17 1.55
CA LEU A 28 11.43 0.27 2.03
C LEU A 28 11.63 -0.38 3.39
N HIS A 29 10.60 -0.39 4.24
CA HIS A 29 10.63 -1.07 5.53
C HIS A 29 10.52 -2.60 5.44
N LEU A 30 9.79 -3.11 4.44
CA LEU A 30 9.49 -4.54 4.30
C LEU A 30 10.40 -5.29 3.33
N ARG A 31 11.08 -4.56 2.44
CA ARG A 31 11.97 -5.14 1.44
C ARG A 31 13.17 -5.80 2.09
N GLU A 32 13.65 -6.85 1.45
CA GLU A 32 14.99 -7.36 1.70
C GLU A 32 16.03 -6.51 0.94
N GLU A 33 17.30 -6.60 1.33
CA GLU A 33 18.37 -5.85 0.68
C GLU A 33 18.44 -6.21 -0.82
N GLY A 34 18.44 -5.19 -1.69
CA GLY A 34 18.45 -5.38 -3.14
C GLY A 34 17.09 -5.79 -3.76
N GLU A 35 16.05 -6.06 -2.96
CA GLU A 35 14.76 -6.52 -3.48
C GLU A 35 13.96 -5.41 -4.18
N GLU A 36 13.42 -5.66 -5.37
CA GLU A 36 12.56 -4.71 -6.09
C GLU A 36 11.13 -4.66 -5.51
N PHE A 37 10.43 -3.54 -5.72
CA PHE A 37 9.07 -3.34 -5.22
C PHE A 37 8.11 -4.47 -5.61
N ILE A 38 8.13 -4.89 -6.88
CA ILE A 38 7.20 -5.91 -7.37
C ILE A 38 7.46 -7.28 -6.75
N ASP A 39 8.71 -7.57 -6.37
CA ASP A 39 9.09 -8.82 -5.74
C ASP A 39 8.68 -8.82 -4.27
N THR A 40 8.90 -7.72 -3.55
CA THR A 40 8.35 -7.52 -2.20
C THR A 40 6.82 -7.66 -2.19
N TYR A 41 6.14 -7.06 -3.17
CA TYR A 41 4.68 -7.17 -3.32
C TYR A 41 4.22 -8.61 -3.57
N ARG A 42 4.89 -9.35 -4.44
CA ARG A 42 4.55 -10.76 -4.73
C ARG A 42 4.80 -11.68 -3.54
N ARG A 43 5.86 -11.43 -2.76
CA ARG A 43 6.24 -12.23 -1.58
C ARG A 43 5.30 -12.02 -0.41
N LEU A 44 4.91 -10.77 -0.15
CA LEU A 44 4.10 -10.40 1.02
C LEU A 44 2.59 -10.33 0.73
N GLY A 45 2.22 -10.08 -0.52
CA GLY A 45 0.83 -9.87 -0.92
C GLY A 45 0.31 -8.46 -0.60
N ILE A 46 -0.88 -8.18 -1.12
CA ILE A 46 -1.50 -6.84 -1.11
C ILE A 46 -1.82 -6.29 0.29
N GLU A 47 -2.13 -7.16 1.25
CA GLU A 47 -2.57 -6.78 2.61
C GLU A 47 -1.56 -5.87 3.32
N HIS A 48 -0.26 -6.13 3.10
CA HIS A 48 0.81 -5.32 3.68
C HIS A 48 0.85 -3.88 3.14
N PHE A 49 0.29 -3.65 1.95
CA PHE A 49 0.24 -2.36 1.28
C PHE A 49 -1.10 -1.66 1.45
N ARG A 50 -2.20 -2.40 1.68
CA ARG A 50 -3.53 -1.82 1.94
C ARG A 50 -3.53 -0.90 3.16
N VAL A 51 -2.81 -1.26 4.22
CA VAL A 51 -2.67 -0.42 5.43
C VAL A 51 -1.94 0.90 5.14
N ALA A 52 -0.98 0.88 4.21
CA ALA A 52 -0.27 2.08 3.79
C ALA A 52 -1.11 2.96 2.85
N PHE A 53 -2.08 2.35 2.14
CA PHE A 53 -3.02 3.04 1.27
C PHE A 53 -4.17 3.69 2.04
N ALA A 54 -4.78 3.00 3.00
CA ALA A 54 -5.96 3.48 3.72
C ALA A 54 -5.67 4.78 4.49
N ASN A 55 -6.46 5.84 4.30
CA ASN A 55 -6.34 7.06 5.13
C ASN A 55 -6.62 6.73 6.61
N GLN A 56 -6.05 7.50 7.55
CA GLN A 56 -6.19 7.23 9.00
C GLN A 56 -7.67 7.19 9.45
N GLY A 57 -8.58 7.87 8.72
CA GLY A 57 -10.02 7.81 8.95
C GLY A 57 -10.72 6.57 8.40
N GLN A 58 -10.11 5.80 7.49
CA GLN A 58 -10.71 4.64 6.83
C GLN A 58 -10.41 3.32 7.55
N ILE A 59 -9.27 3.21 8.22
CA ILE A 59 -8.90 2.00 9.00
C ILE A 59 -9.89 1.74 10.15
N LEU A 60 -10.56 2.79 10.65
CA LEU A 60 -11.56 2.70 11.72
C LEU A 60 -12.92 2.12 11.29
N SER A 61 -13.13 1.83 10.00
CA SER A 61 -14.43 1.44 9.45
C SER A 61 -14.63 -0.06 9.22
N GLU A 62 -13.57 -0.88 9.24
CA GLU A 62 -13.64 -2.32 8.93
C GLU A 62 -13.66 -3.24 10.18
N ASP A 63 -13.56 -2.68 11.39
CA ASP A 63 -13.61 -3.43 12.66
C ASP A 63 -14.96 -3.25 13.43
N LEU A 64 -16.10 -3.09 12.73
CA LEU A 64 -17.46 -3.16 13.31
C LEU A 64 -18.31 -4.26 12.68
#